data_AF-A9BMT5-F1
#
_entry.id   AF-A9BMT5-F1
#
_cell.length_a   1.000
_cell.length_b   1.000
_cell.length_c   1.000
_cell.angle_alpha   90.00
_cell.angle_beta   90.00
_cell.angle_gamma   90.00
#
_symmetry.space_group_name_H-M   'P 1'
#
loop_
_entity.id
_entity.type
_entity.pdbx_description
1 polymer ?
#
loop_
_entity_poly.entity_id
_entity_poly.type
_entity_poly.pdbx_seq_one_letter_code
_entity_poly.pdbx_strand_id
1 'polypeptide(L)'
;MKKLFVSLLLPLLSVGAWSQDVIYRCGNEYTNNVSQAKAKDCKPVDGGHVTVIHGGSKPAASGGSQAPRTSATPAAGSPAPAKVNSSAQKARDSDARTILESELARAQEKLTQLRQEYNDGNPQRTALELRNPQGYLERVEQLKSSISRQEGDVAGIRRELDRLPKN
;
A
#
# COMPACT_ATOMS: atom_id res chain seq x y z
N MET A 1 -10.99 76.93 -14.73
CA MET A 1 -11.67 75.76 -15.32
C MET A 1 -10.57 74.72 -15.58
N LYS A 2 -10.40 73.59 -14.90
CA LYS A 2 -11.37 72.54 -14.55
C LYS A 2 -10.86 71.76 -13.31
N LYS A 3 -11.80 71.23 -12.53
CA LYS A 3 -11.64 70.60 -11.22
C LYS A 3 -11.22 69.12 -11.34
N LEU A 4 -10.50 68.63 -10.33
CA LEU A 4 -10.20 67.22 -10.05
C LEU A 4 -11.47 66.37 -9.89
N PHE A 5 -11.49 65.15 -10.41
CA PHE A 5 -12.27 64.04 -9.88
C PHE A 5 -11.54 62.70 -10.09
N VAL A 6 -11.28 62.04 -8.97
CA VAL A 6 -10.79 60.66 -8.83
C VAL A 6 -11.93 59.70 -9.17
N SER A 7 -11.66 58.65 -9.94
CA SER A 7 -12.53 57.47 -10.02
C SER A 7 -11.68 56.20 -9.93
N LEU A 8 -11.79 55.57 -8.77
CA LEU A 8 -11.36 54.23 -8.42
C LEU A 8 -12.29 53.24 -9.17
N LEU A 9 -11.73 52.40 -10.04
CA LEU A 9 -12.49 51.34 -10.71
C LEU A 9 -11.74 50.00 -10.51
N LEU A 10 -12.27 49.22 -9.58
CA LEU A 10 -11.81 47.92 -9.11
C LEU A 10 -12.42 46.82 -10.00
N PRO A 11 -11.65 46.01 -10.74
CA PRO A 11 -12.21 44.81 -11.37
C PRO A 11 -12.05 43.60 -10.44
N LEU A 12 -13.16 42.85 -10.37
CA LEU A 12 -13.45 41.68 -9.56
C LEU A 12 -12.34 40.61 -9.59
N LEU A 13 -11.89 40.19 -8.41
CA LEU A 13 -11.25 38.89 -8.22
C LEU A 13 -12.32 37.80 -8.36
N SER A 14 -12.22 37.00 -9.41
CA SER A 14 -12.96 35.73 -9.52
C SER A 14 -12.37 34.73 -8.53
N VAL A 15 -13.09 34.46 -7.44
CA VAL A 15 -12.77 33.37 -6.51
C VAL A 15 -13.15 32.06 -7.18
N GLY A 16 -12.15 31.20 -7.45
CA GLY A 16 -12.39 29.83 -7.90
C GLY A 16 -13.04 29.02 -6.77
N ALA A 17 -14.26 28.55 -7.00
CA ALA A 17 -14.94 27.63 -6.09
C ALA A 17 -14.29 26.24 -6.19
N TRP A 18 -13.69 25.76 -5.09
CA TRP A 18 -13.30 24.36 -4.97
C TRP A 18 -14.57 23.51 -4.87
N SER A 19 -14.85 22.71 -5.90
CA SER A 19 -15.93 21.73 -5.89
C SER A 19 -15.62 20.67 -4.83
N GLN A 20 -16.34 20.68 -3.72
CA GLN A 20 -16.41 19.52 -2.83
C GLN A 20 -17.21 18.45 -3.57
N ASP A 21 -16.59 17.30 -3.82
CA ASP A 21 -17.23 16.23 -4.56
C ASP A 21 -18.39 15.65 -3.72
N VAL A 22 -19.63 16.01 -4.10
CA VAL A 22 -20.85 15.55 -3.44
C VAL A 22 -21.10 14.10 -3.83
N ILE A 23 -21.14 13.21 -2.83
CA ILE A 23 -21.46 11.81 -3.06
C ILE A 23 -22.96 11.63 -3.00
N TYR A 24 -23.52 10.89 -3.96
CA TYR A 24 -24.92 10.55 -4.01
C TYR A 24 -25.11 9.06 -3.72
N ARG A 25 -26.16 8.72 -2.96
CA ARG A 25 -26.58 7.34 -2.69
C ARG A 25 -27.87 7.04 -3.43
N CYS A 26 -27.79 6.03 -4.29
CA CYS A 26 -28.87 5.49 -5.11
C CYS A 26 -29.27 4.12 -4.53
N GLY A 27 -29.93 4.09 -3.38
CA GLY A 27 -30.21 2.84 -2.65
C GLY A 27 -28.94 2.20 -2.04
N ASN A 28 -28.35 1.21 -2.72
CA ASN A 28 -27.12 0.51 -2.29
C ASN A 28 -25.86 0.95 -3.05
N GLU A 29 -26.00 1.74 -4.11
CA GLU A 29 -24.89 2.21 -4.95
C GLU A 29 -24.49 3.65 -4.56
N TYR A 30 -23.20 3.93 -4.52
CA TYR A 30 -22.64 5.27 -4.30
C TYR A 30 -22.01 5.78 -5.59
N THR A 31 -22.32 7.02 -5.97
CA THR A 31 -21.74 7.66 -7.15
C THR A 31 -21.31 9.09 -6.85
N ASN A 32 -20.26 9.51 -7.54
CA ASN A 32 -19.74 10.87 -7.51
C ASN A 32 -20.22 11.65 -8.77
N ASN A 33 -20.80 10.96 -9.76
CA ASN A 33 -21.25 11.60 -10.99
C ASN A 33 -22.65 12.22 -10.85
N VAL A 34 -22.72 13.55 -10.93
CA VAL A 34 -23.97 14.34 -10.79
C VAL A 34 -25.04 13.96 -11.83
N SER A 35 -24.64 13.60 -13.06
CA SER A 35 -25.59 13.24 -14.12
C SER A 35 -26.29 11.91 -13.85
N GLN A 36 -25.54 10.92 -13.35
CA GLN A 36 -26.07 9.63 -12.92
C GLN A 36 -26.95 9.77 -11.67
N ALA A 37 -26.54 10.65 -10.75
CA ALA A 37 -27.31 10.93 -9.54
C ALA A 37 -28.69 11.53 -9.85
N LYS A 38 -28.77 12.46 -10.82
CA LYS A 38 -30.03 13.08 -11.23
C LYS A 38 -30.93 12.13 -12.03
N ALA A 39 -30.35 11.26 -12.84
CA ALA A 39 -31.11 10.27 -13.62
C ALA A 39 -31.70 9.14 -12.76
N LYS A 40 -31.08 8.84 -11.62
CA LYS A 40 -31.47 7.76 -10.70
C LYS A 40 -32.11 8.27 -9.39
N ASP A 41 -32.53 9.54 -9.34
CA ASP A 41 -33.14 10.21 -8.16
C ASP A 41 -32.37 9.98 -6.83
N CYS A 42 -31.04 10.08 -6.89
CA CYS A 42 -30.17 9.75 -5.76
C CYS A 42 -30.06 10.89 -4.75
N LYS A 43 -29.97 10.55 -3.46
CA LYS A 43 -29.87 11.54 -2.38
C LYS A 43 -28.40 11.88 -2.06
N PRO A 44 -28.05 13.17 -1.85
CA PRO A 44 -26.70 13.54 -1.42
C PRO A 44 -26.43 12.99 -0.02
N VAL A 45 -25.27 12.37 0.17
CA VAL A 45 -24.81 11.85 1.45
C VAL A 45 -23.80 12.83 2.03
N ASP A 46 -24.17 13.45 3.14
CA ASP A 46 -23.31 14.37 3.86
C ASP A 46 -22.45 13.63 4.90
N GLY A 47 -21.14 13.59 4.64
CA GLY A 47 -20.06 13.68 5.63
C GLY A 47 -19.88 12.68 6.78
N GLY A 48 -20.73 11.68 7.01
CA GLY A 48 -20.68 10.87 8.25
C GLY A 48 -20.03 9.48 8.18
N HIS A 49 -20.10 8.78 7.03
CA HIS A 49 -19.76 7.35 6.95
C HIS A 49 -19.08 6.92 5.63
N VAL A 50 -18.67 7.87 4.78
CA VAL A 50 -18.03 7.57 3.49
C VAL A 50 -16.65 8.23 3.46
N THR A 51 -15.60 7.41 3.49
CA THR A 51 -14.22 7.87 3.33
C THR A 51 -13.85 7.83 1.85
N VAL A 52 -13.77 8.99 1.22
CA VAL A 52 -13.29 9.11 -0.18
C VAL A 52 -11.77 9.12 -0.19
N ILE A 53 -11.17 8.00 -0.61
CA ILE A 53 -9.75 7.97 -0.95
C ILE A 53 -9.63 8.55 -2.35
N HIS A 54 -9.27 9.81 -2.45
CA HIS A 54 -8.93 10.42 -3.73
C HIS A 54 -7.73 9.66 -4.28
N GLY A 55 -7.89 8.98 -5.41
CA GLY A 55 -6.82 8.35 -6.16
C GLY A 55 -5.87 9.42 -6.66
N GLY A 56 -4.98 9.90 -5.77
CA GLY A 56 -3.94 10.85 -6.11
C GLY A 56 -3.06 10.23 -7.17
N SER A 57 -3.07 10.85 -8.35
CA SER A 57 -2.19 10.56 -9.46
C SER A 57 -0.77 10.30 -8.96
N LYS A 58 -0.18 9.18 -9.41
CA LYS A 58 1.20 8.78 -9.14
C LYS A 58 2.13 10.01 -9.15
N PRO A 59 3.02 10.19 -8.16
CA PRO A 59 4.01 11.25 -8.23
C PRO A 59 4.88 10.98 -9.45
N ALA A 60 4.77 11.84 -10.46
CA ALA A 60 5.68 11.84 -11.60
C ALA A 60 7.09 12.10 -11.06
N ALA A 61 8.03 11.28 -11.51
CA ALA A 61 9.43 11.39 -11.20
C ALA A 61 9.96 12.79 -11.55
N SER A 62 10.83 13.28 -10.68
CA SER A 62 11.73 14.43 -10.79
C SER A 62 11.98 14.98 -12.20
N GLY A 63 11.62 16.25 -12.41
CA GLY A 63 12.13 17.10 -13.49
C GLY A 63 11.87 18.56 -13.13
N GLY A 64 12.94 19.33 -12.89
CA GLY A 64 12.87 20.61 -12.19
C GLY A 64 12.10 21.72 -12.91
N SER A 65 11.40 22.54 -12.11
CA SER A 65 11.38 24.00 -12.21
C SER A 65 10.59 24.57 -11.04
N GLN A 66 11.19 25.57 -10.41
CA GLN A 66 10.73 26.24 -9.21
C GLN A 66 9.50 27.11 -9.53
N ALA A 67 8.38 26.87 -8.84
CA ALA A 67 7.24 27.79 -8.78
C ALA A 67 6.80 27.95 -7.31
N PRO A 68 6.37 29.14 -6.87
CA PRO A 68 6.38 29.53 -5.47
C PRO A 68 5.30 28.80 -4.68
N ARG A 69 5.70 28.24 -3.55
CA ARG A 69 4.82 27.62 -2.56
C ARG A 69 3.96 28.71 -1.93
N THR A 70 2.72 28.83 -2.35
CA THR A 70 1.70 29.53 -1.56
C THR A 70 1.38 28.65 -0.35
N SER A 71 1.84 29.10 0.80
CA SER A 71 1.53 28.55 2.12
C SER A 71 0.01 28.49 2.34
N ALA A 72 -0.56 27.30 2.16
CA ALA A 72 -1.91 27.00 2.64
C ALA A 72 -1.86 26.90 4.16
N THR A 73 -2.49 27.85 4.83
CA THR A 73 -2.79 27.81 6.26
C THR A 73 -3.54 26.52 6.61
N PRO A 74 -3.17 25.79 7.68
CA PRO A 74 -3.91 24.60 8.09
C PRO A 74 -5.32 25.02 8.50
N ALA A 75 -6.34 24.37 7.93
CA ALA A 75 -7.71 24.50 8.40
C ALA A 75 -7.76 24.08 9.88
N ALA A 76 -8.18 25.01 10.74
CA ALA A 76 -8.41 24.75 12.15
C ALA A 76 -9.57 23.75 12.30
N GLY A 77 -9.25 22.50 12.61
CA GLY A 77 -10.28 21.50 12.91
C GLY A 77 -9.92 20.05 12.56
N SER A 78 -8.93 19.80 11.71
CA SER A 78 -8.41 18.43 11.55
C SER A 78 -7.43 18.16 12.69
N PRO A 79 -7.58 17.07 13.47
CA PRO A 79 -6.49 16.63 14.32
C PRO A 79 -5.31 16.40 13.38
N ALA A 80 -4.22 17.14 13.59
CA ALA A 80 -2.96 16.85 12.92
C ALA A 80 -2.70 15.34 13.11
N PRO A 81 -2.25 14.61 12.07
CA PRO A 81 -1.88 13.21 12.26
C PRO A 81 -0.92 13.19 13.43
N ALA A 82 -1.36 12.62 14.56
CA ALA A 82 -0.61 12.65 15.80
C ALA A 82 0.76 12.07 15.45
N LYS A 83 1.81 12.91 15.50
CA LYS A 83 3.16 12.46 15.17
C LYS A 83 3.43 11.28 16.08
N VAL A 84 3.51 10.10 15.48
CA VAL A 84 3.79 8.87 16.19
C VAL A 84 5.05 9.12 17.01
N ASN A 85 4.99 8.85 18.31
CA ASN A 85 6.16 9.02 19.17
C ASN A 85 7.32 8.20 18.61
N SER A 86 8.48 8.83 18.39
CA SER A 86 9.66 8.19 17.81
C SER A 86 10.11 6.94 18.58
N SER A 87 9.93 6.90 19.91
CA SER A 87 10.24 5.72 20.72
C SER A 87 9.27 4.56 20.44
N ALA A 88 7.97 4.86 20.29
CA ALA A 88 6.95 3.87 19.96
C ALA A 88 7.14 3.32 18.52
N GLN A 89 7.62 4.16 17.59
CA GLN A 89 7.96 3.69 16.25
C GLN A 89 9.17 2.75 16.26
N LYS A 90 10.25 3.14 16.95
CA LYS A 90 11.43 2.28 17.11
C LYS A 90 11.13 0.93 17.76
N ALA A 91 10.27 0.92 18.80
CA ALA A 91 9.85 -0.31 19.45
C ALA A 91 9.11 -1.26 18.48
N ARG A 92 8.21 -0.72 17.66
CA ARG A 92 7.52 -1.53 16.63
C ARG A 92 8.46 -2.03 15.56
N ASP A 93 9.42 -1.21 15.13
CA ASP A 93 10.40 -1.62 14.14
C ASP A 93 11.33 -2.73 14.68
N SER A 94 11.70 -2.68 15.97
CA SER A 94 12.45 -3.77 16.63
C SER A 94 11.63 -5.05 16.79
N ASP A 95 10.35 -4.93 17.13
CA ASP A 95 9.45 -6.08 17.23
C ASP A 95 9.26 -6.75 15.86
N ALA A 96 9.01 -5.95 14.83
CA ALA A 96 8.88 -6.42 13.45
C ALA A 96 10.16 -7.13 12.97
N ARG A 97 11.34 -6.58 13.27
CA ARG A 97 12.62 -7.25 12.98
C ARG A 97 12.72 -8.60 13.68
N THR A 98 12.43 -8.65 14.98
CA THR A 98 12.52 -9.88 15.78
C THR A 98 11.59 -10.98 15.23
N ILE A 99 10.37 -10.59 14.84
CA ILE A 99 9.41 -11.52 14.24
C ILE A 99 9.96 -12.07 12.93
N LEU A 100 10.38 -11.20 12.01
CA LEU A 100 10.91 -11.62 10.71
C LEU A 100 12.18 -12.47 10.83
N GLU A 101 13.07 -12.19 11.80
CA GLU A 101 14.24 -13.02 12.08
C GLU A 101 13.84 -14.42 12.56
N SER A 102 12.82 -14.53 13.42
CA SER A 102 12.30 -15.83 13.87
C SER A 102 11.64 -16.62 12.73
N GLU A 103 10.94 -15.94 11.83
CA GLU A 103 10.34 -16.55 10.65
C GLU A 103 11.41 -17.00 9.66
N LEU A 104 12.45 -16.18 9.45
CA LEU A 104 13.60 -16.52 8.63
C LEU A 104 14.28 -17.80 9.15
N ALA A 105 14.50 -17.90 10.46
CA ALA A 105 15.11 -19.07 11.07
C ALA A 105 14.29 -20.34 10.80
N ARG A 106 12.97 -20.29 11.00
CA ARG A 106 12.05 -21.42 10.72
C ARG A 106 12.04 -21.78 9.23
N ALA A 107 12.01 -20.78 8.35
CA ALA A 107 12.04 -20.99 6.90
C ALA A 107 13.35 -21.64 6.44
N GLN A 108 14.48 -21.23 7.01
CA GLN A 108 15.79 -21.84 6.76
C GLN A 108 15.89 -23.27 7.28
N GLU A 109 15.37 -23.55 8.47
CA GLU A 109 15.32 -24.90 9.02
C GLU A 109 14.53 -25.82 8.10
N LYS A 110 13.34 -25.40 7.68
CA LYS A 110 12.51 -26.16 6.74
C LYS A 110 13.20 -26.37 5.39
N LEU A 111 13.88 -25.35 4.87
CA LEU A 111 14.68 -25.48 3.65
C LEU A 111 15.78 -26.53 3.81
N THR A 112 16.44 -26.54 4.97
CA THR A 112 17.51 -27.49 5.28
C THR A 112 16.98 -28.91 5.36
N GLN A 113 15.83 -29.12 6.02
CA GLN A 113 15.16 -30.42 6.08
C GLN A 113 14.76 -30.91 4.68
N LEU A 114 14.16 -30.05 3.85
CA LEU A 114 13.80 -30.41 2.47
C LEU A 114 15.02 -30.78 1.62
N ARG A 115 16.13 -30.05 1.76
CA ARG A 115 17.38 -30.35 1.06
C ARG A 115 18.00 -31.67 1.52
N GLN A 116 17.95 -31.95 2.83
CA GLN A 116 18.39 -33.23 3.39
C GLN A 116 17.55 -34.39 2.85
N GLU A 117 16.23 -34.24 2.79
CA GLU A 117 15.36 -35.28 2.22
C GLU A 117 15.62 -35.46 0.71
N TYR A 118 15.78 -34.36 -0.03
CA TYR A 118 16.08 -34.38 -1.47
C TYR A 118 17.42 -35.04 -1.78
N ASN A 119 18.40 -34.96 -0.87
CA ASN A 119 19.67 -35.69 -0.92
C ASN A 119 20.33 -35.61 -2.32
N ASP A 120 20.59 -34.40 -2.79
CA ASP A 120 21.18 -34.11 -4.11
C ASP A 120 20.44 -34.76 -5.30
N GLY A 121 19.11 -34.88 -5.19
CA GLY A 121 18.25 -35.47 -6.21
C GLY A 121 18.08 -36.98 -6.09
N ASN A 122 18.68 -37.59 -5.06
CA ASN A 122 18.59 -39.00 -4.75
C ASN A 122 17.94 -39.22 -3.38
N PRO A 123 16.68 -38.81 -3.16
CA PRO A 123 16.00 -39.06 -1.90
C PRO A 123 15.94 -40.56 -1.62
N GLN A 124 16.03 -40.94 -0.34
CA GLN A 124 15.94 -42.34 0.04
C GLN A 124 14.58 -42.93 -0.35
N ARG A 125 14.60 -44.05 -1.07
CA ARG A 125 13.39 -44.74 -1.52
C ARG A 125 12.65 -45.36 -0.35
N THR A 126 11.34 -45.14 -0.29
CA THR A 126 10.48 -45.84 0.67
C THR A 126 10.15 -47.25 0.17
N ALA A 127 9.68 -48.13 1.07
CA ALA A 127 9.28 -49.49 0.71
C ALA A 127 8.15 -49.54 -0.34
N LEU A 128 7.26 -48.53 -0.34
CA LEU A 128 6.19 -48.40 -1.32
C LEU A 128 6.72 -47.99 -2.70
N GLU A 129 7.70 -47.08 -2.73
CA GLU A 129 8.37 -46.61 -3.95
C GLU A 129 9.21 -47.69 -4.64
N LEU A 130 9.65 -48.71 -3.90
CA LEU A 130 10.27 -49.90 -4.50
C LEU A 130 9.27 -50.75 -5.30
N ARG A 131 7.99 -50.73 -4.90
CA ARG A 131 6.91 -51.40 -5.67
C ARG A 131 6.31 -50.51 -6.75
N ASN A 132 6.31 -49.19 -6.55
CA ASN A 132 5.84 -48.22 -7.54
C ASN A 132 6.95 -47.22 -7.91
N PRO A 133 7.68 -47.45 -9.02
CA PRO A 133 8.76 -46.57 -9.44
C PRO A 133 8.28 -45.19 -9.92
N GLN A 134 7.02 -45.02 -10.32
CA GLN A 134 6.49 -43.71 -10.75
C GLN A 134 6.35 -42.76 -9.56
N GLY A 135 5.87 -43.24 -8.41
CA GLY A 135 5.70 -42.41 -7.21
C GLY A 135 7.02 -41.81 -6.71
N TYR A 136 8.15 -42.50 -6.95
CA TYR A 136 9.46 -41.94 -6.65
C TYR A 136 9.77 -40.69 -7.48
N LEU A 137 9.55 -40.76 -8.81
CA LEU A 137 9.82 -39.63 -9.71
C LEU A 137 8.93 -38.43 -9.36
N GLU A 138 7.66 -38.69 -9.05
CA GLU A 138 6.73 -37.66 -8.60
C GLU A 138 7.19 -37.01 -7.30
N ARG A 139 7.63 -37.79 -6.30
CA ARG A 139 8.14 -37.23 -5.05
C ARG A 139 9.42 -36.42 -5.26
N VAL A 140 10.34 -36.87 -6.11
CA VAL A 140 11.56 -36.10 -6.45
C VAL A 140 11.20 -34.72 -7.01
N GLU A 141 10.27 -34.66 -7.97
CA GLU A 141 9.79 -33.40 -8.54
C GLU A 141 9.02 -32.56 -7.51
N GLN A 142 8.23 -33.20 -6.64
CA GLN A 142 7.54 -32.51 -5.55
C GLN A 142 8.53 -31.87 -4.57
N LEU A 143 9.57 -32.59 -4.15
CA LEU A 143 10.64 -32.09 -3.28
C LEU A 143 11.35 -30.91 -3.93
N LYS A 144 11.73 -31.03 -5.21
CA LYS A 144 12.35 -29.95 -5.97
C LYS A 144 11.47 -28.70 -6.03
N SER A 145 10.17 -28.87 -6.30
CA SER A 145 9.22 -27.75 -6.32
C SER A 145 9.04 -27.12 -4.94
N SER A 146 9.10 -27.92 -3.87
CA SER A 146 8.97 -27.47 -2.48
C SER A 146 10.20 -26.68 -2.04
N ILE A 147 11.39 -27.15 -2.40
CA ILE A 147 12.66 -26.43 -2.21
C ILE A 147 12.60 -25.07 -2.90
N SER A 148 12.22 -25.02 -4.18
CA SER A 148 12.16 -23.76 -4.94
C SER A 148 11.20 -22.74 -4.31
N ARG A 149 10.02 -23.17 -3.84
CA ARG A 149 9.09 -22.30 -3.11
C ARG A 149 9.70 -21.79 -1.80
N GLN A 150 10.29 -22.70 -1.02
CA GLN A 150 10.89 -22.36 0.27
C GLN A 150 12.09 -21.41 0.13
N GLU A 151 12.88 -21.54 -0.93
CA GLU A 151 13.94 -20.59 -1.27
C GLU A 151 13.36 -19.20 -1.59
N GLY A 152 12.23 -19.16 -2.30
CA GLY A 152 11.46 -17.93 -2.53
C GLY A 152 11.00 -17.26 -1.24
N ASP A 153 10.49 -18.04 -0.28
CA ASP A 153 10.08 -17.54 1.03
C ASP A 153 11.26 -16.95 1.81
N VAL A 154 12.39 -17.67 1.87
CA VAL A 154 13.61 -17.19 2.53
C VAL A 154 14.11 -15.89 1.88
N ALA A 155 14.11 -15.82 0.55
CA ALA A 155 14.48 -14.60 -0.18
C ALA A 155 13.48 -13.45 0.03
N GLY A 156 12.19 -13.76 0.17
CA GLY A 156 11.14 -12.80 0.52
C GLY A 156 11.38 -12.18 1.88
N ILE A 157 11.51 -13.01 2.92
CA ILE A 157 11.72 -12.55 4.31
C ILE A 157 13.01 -11.73 4.43
N ARG A 158 14.10 -12.16 3.76
CA ARG A 158 15.36 -11.38 3.73
C ARG A 158 15.17 -9.99 3.15
N ARG A 159 14.42 -9.85 2.06
CA ARG A 159 14.12 -8.54 1.46
C ARG A 159 13.30 -7.64 2.40
N GLU A 160 12.37 -8.22 3.16
CA GLU A 160 11.60 -7.45 4.14
C GLU A 160 12.49 -7.01 5.32
N LEU A 161 13.40 -7.86 5.79
CA LEU A 161 14.42 -7.47 6.79
C LEU A 161 15.32 -6.35 6.28
N ASP A 162 15.75 -6.41 5.02
CA ASP A 162 16.58 -5.37 4.40
C ASP A 162 15.84 -4.04 4.22
N ARG A 163 14.51 -4.07 4.10
CA ARG A 163 13.66 -2.88 4.00
C ARG A 163 13.51 -2.17 5.35
N LEU A 164 13.64 -2.89 6.46
CA LEU A 164 13.55 -2.28 7.78
C LEU A 164 14.71 -1.30 8.01
N PRO A 165 14.48 -0.15 8.68
CA PRO A 165 15.52 0.82 8.95
C PRO A 165 16.68 0.19 9.72
N LYS A 166 17.91 0.38 9.22
CA LYS A 166 19.13 0.05 9.97
C LYS A 166 19.25 1.08 11.09
N ASN A 167 19.18 0.60 12.34
CA ASN A 167 19.26 1.46 13.52
C ASN A 167 20.65 2.07 13.67
#